data_AF-A0AAU4NTL4-F1
#
_entry.id   AF-A0AAU4NTL4-F1
#
_cell.length_a   1.000
_cell.length_b   1.000
_cell.length_c   1.000
_cell.angle_alpha   90.00
_cell.angle_beta   90.00
_cell.angle_gamma   90.00
#
_symmetry.space_group_name_H-M   'P 1'
#
loop_
_entity.id
_entity.type
_entity.pdbx_description
1 polymer ?
#
loop_
_entity_poly.entity_id
_entity_poly.type
_entity_poly.pdbx_seq_one_letter_code
_entity_poly.pdbx_strand_id
1 'polypeptide(L)'
;MTLIAEDLLLLLLDDGTGKPVVDSTKLPRVLAGAVILELAMDGTVSVAGDNETTKKGRLAVSGARTVSDPVLERAVEAIETAKRPMTPKSAVEKLHKDIREQVVARVVERGFVGEEKGTVLGLFPTTTWPTLDSSHEDRVRETLHSVLIDGLDPDARMSAVVALLSAIDATHKVFPDADKRAVKNRAKDIAQGEWASDAVRKAVQDVYTAVTVAVMVPVMAGTSGS
;
A
#
# COMPACT_ATOMS: atom_id res chain seq x y z
N MET A 1 1.49 -16.70 2.85
CA MET A 1 0.71 -15.73 2.05
C MET A 1 1.38 -14.37 2.18
N THR A 2 1.43 -13.60 1.11
CA THR A 2 2.02 -12.25 1.13
C THR A 2 0.96 -11.20 1.46
N LEU A 3 1.37 -10.13 2.15
CA LEU A 3 0.60 -8.93 2.37
C LEU A 3 0.46 -8.14 1.06
N ILE A 4 -0.58 -7.32 0.95
CA ILE A 4 -0.76 -6.34 -0.14
C ILE A 4 0.45 -5.41 -0.22
N ALA A 5 1.03 -5.03 0.92
CA ALA A 5 2.23 -4.21 0.97
C ALA A 5 3.46 -4.89 0.35
N GLU A 6 3.61 -6.20 0.52
CA GLU A 6 4.75 -6.95 -0.03
C GLU A 6 4.60 -7.10 -1.55
N ASP A 7 3.39 -7.42 -2.03
CA ASP A 7 3.10 -7.44 -3.47
C ASP A 7 3.33 -6.07 -4.12
N LEU A 8 2.86 -5.00 -3.48
CA LEU A 8 3.11 -3.64 -3.96
C LEU A 8 4.58 -3.27 -3.97
N LEU A 9 5.36 -3.69 -2.96
CA LEU A 9 6.79 -3.43 -2.96
C LEU A 9 7.44 -4.08 -4.18
N LEU A 10 7.21 -5.37 -4.41
CA LEU A 10 7.78 -6.10 -5.54
C LEU A 10 7.41 -5.46 -6.89
N LEU A 11 6.12 -5.19 -7.12
CA LEU A 11 5.63 -4.53 -8.34
C LEU A 11 6.17 -3.10 -8.55
N LEU A 12 6.68 -2.46 -7.50
CA LEU A 12 7.23 -1.11 -7.53
C LEU A 12 8.76 -1.09 -7.55
N LEU A 13 9.41 -2.25 -7.64
CA LEU A 13 10.83 -2.36 -7.95
C LEU A 13 11.01 -2.55 -9.46
N ASP A 14 12.08 -1.99 -9.99
CA ASP A 14 12.51 -2.21 -11.35
C ASP A 14 13.26 -3.55 -11.44
N ASP A 15 12.78 -4.48 -12.27
CA ASP A 15 13.30 -5.86 -12.37
C ASP A 15 14.80 -5.93 -12.69
N GLY A 16 15.32 -4.93 -13.42
CA GLY A 16 16.73 -4.89 -13.82
C GLY A 16 17.65 -4.26 -12.77
N THR A 17 17.21 -3.18 -12.13
CA THR A 17 18.06 -2.37 -11.24
C THR A 17 17.75 -2.55 -9.76
N GLY A 18 16.62 -3.17 -9.40
CA GLY A 18 16.14 -3.27 -8.01
C GLY A 18 15.78 -1.92 -7.39
N LYS A 19 15.62 -0.86 -8.19
CA LYS A 19 15.30 0.49 -7.71
C LYS A 19 13.79 0.69 -7.66
N PRO A 20 13.28 1.43 -6.67
CA PRO A 20 11.90 1.89 -6.69
C PRO A 20 11.57 2.68 -7.96
N VAL A 21 10.49 2.31 -8.66
CA VAL A 21 9.98 3.04 -9.84
C VAL A 21 9.13 4.27 -9.46
N VAL A 22 8.86 4.47 -8.18
CA VAL A 22 8.17 5.63 -7.61
C VAL A 22 9.07 6.36 -6.62
N ASP A 23 8.78 7.63 -6.36
CA ASP A 23 9.62 8.46 -5.49
C ASP A 23 9.58 8.02 -4.02
N SER A 24 10.57 8.51 -3.26
CA SER A 24 10.77 8.19 -1.84
C SER A 24 9.68 8.74 -0.92
N THR A 25 8.75 9.55 -1.42
CA THR A 25 7.59 10.07 -0.69
C THR A 25 6.40 9.14 -0.87
N LYS A 26 6.16 8.63 -2.08
CA LYS A 26 5.05 7.74 -2.42
C LYS A 26 5.24 6.32 -1.92
N LEU A 27 6.42 5.72 -2.12
CA LEU A 27 6.64 4.31 -1.76
C LEU A 27 6.33 4.02 -0.29
N PRO A 28 6.90 4.73 0.70
CA PRO A 28 6.62 4.42 2.11
C PRO A 28 5.13 4.60 2.46
N ARG A 29 4.48 5.61 1.88
CA ARG A 29 3.06 5.93 2.16
C ARG A 29 2.12 4.89 1.59
N VAL A 30 2.35 4.43 0.36
CA VAL A 30 1.49 3.41 -0.25
C VAL A 30 1.60 2.08 0.49
N LEU A 31 2.80 1.72 0.99
CA LEU A 31 3.00 0.52 1.80
C LEU A 31 2.26 0.61 3.14
N ALA A 32 2.32 1.75 3.85
CA ALA A 32 1.52 1.95 5.05
C ALA A 32 0.01 1.96 4.76
N GLY A 33 -0.39 2.56 3.64
CA GLY A 33 -1.77 2.52 3.17
C GLY A 33 -2.27 1.10 2.90
N ALA A 34 -1.43 0.26 2.31
CA ALA A 34 -1.71 -1.15 2.05
C ALA A 34 -1.92 -1.94 3.34
N VAL A 35 -1.07 -1.73 4.35
CA VAL A 35 -1.23 -2.37 5.67
C VAL A 35 -2.53 -1.97 6.35
N ILE A 36 -2.89 -0.68 6.34
CA ILE A 36 -4.16 -0.20 6.92
C ILE A 36 -5.36 -0.76 6.14
N LEU A 37 -5.27 -0.81 4.81
CA LEU A 37 -6.32 -1.36 3.96
C LEU A 37 -6.51 -2.86 4.20
N GLU A 38 -5.42 -3.61 4.36
CA GLU A 38 -5.47 -5.04 4.65
C GLU A 38 -6.13 -5.32 6.02
N LEU A 39 -5.78 -4.54 7.05
CA LEU A 39 -6.47 -4.57 8.35
C LEU A 39 -7.96 -4.26 8.23
N ALA A 40 -8.35 -3.39 7.28
CA ALA A 40 -9.75 -3.07 7.04
C ALA A 40 -10.50 -4.17 6.30
N MET A 41 -9.85 -4.82 5.34
CA MET A 41 -10.39 -5.97 4.62
C MET A 41 -10.61 -7.16 5.54
N ASP A 42 -9.71 -7.36 6.51
CA ASP A 42 -9.90 -8.30 7.61
C ASP A 42 -10.70 -7.67 8.76
N GLY A 43 -11.42 -6.56 8.58
CA GLY A 43 -12.31 -5.96 9.59
C GLY A 43 -11.72 -5.73 10.99
N THR A 44 -10.40 -5.69 11.11
CA THR A 44 -9.65 -5.38 12.33
C THR A 44 -9.62 -3.86 12.53
N VAL A 45 -9.56 -3.10 11.44
CA VAL A 45 -9.61 -1.63 11.47
C VAL A 45 -10.81 -1.12 10.66
N SER A 46 -11.46 -0.07 11.13
CA SER A 46 -12.49 0.66 10.37
C SER A 46 -12.33 2.17 10.55
N VAL A 47 -13.01 2.95 9.71
CA VAL A 47 -13.22 4.39 9.98
C VAL A 47 -14.50 4.52 10.79
N ALA A 48 -14.38 5.08 12.00
CA ALA A 48 -15.50 5.25 12.91
C ALA A 48 -16.60 6.14 12.31
N GLY A 49 -17.83 5.65 12.38
CA GLY A 49 -19.05 6.33 11.98
C GLY A 49 -19.60 7.29 13.03
N ASP A 50 -20.88 7.66 12.88
CA ASP A 50 -21.62 8.40 13.89
C ASP A 50 -22.01 7.47 15.06
N ASN A 51 -22.01 7.98 16.29
CA ASN A 51 -22.39 7.25 17.52
C ASN A 51 -21.48 6.09 17.95
N GLU A 52 -20.23 6.04 17.47
CA GLU A 52 -19.21 5.12 17.97
C GLU A 52 -18.39 5.72 19.13
N THR A 53 -17.75 4.87 19.93
CA THR A 53 -16.83 5.28 21.01
C THR A 53 -15.64 6.08 20.46
N THR A 54 -15.19 5.72 19.26
CA THR A 54 -14.13 6.42 18.54
C THR A 54 -14.71 7.60 17.79
N LYS A 55 -14.04 8.75 17.84
CA LYS A 55 -14.49 9.97 17.14
C LYS A 55 -14.66 9.72 15.63
N LYS A 56 -15.76 10.20 15.06
CA LYS A 56 -16.06 10.13 13.61
C LYS A 56 -14.84 10.47 12.73
N GLY A 57 -14.61 9.64 11.71
CA GLY A 57 -13.52 9.83 10.75
C GLY A 57 -12.14 9.50 11.30
N ARG A 58 -12.07 8.76 12.41
CA ARG A 58 -10.83 8.22 12.99
C ARG A 58 -10.82 6.71 12.85
N LEU A 59 -9.62 6.13 12.87
CA LEU A 59 -9.45 4.70 12.87
C LEU A 59 -9.94 4.13 14.21
N ALA A 60 -10.82 3.14 14.14
CA ALA A 60 -11.23 2.30 15.25
C ALA A 60 -10.66 0.90 15.04
N VAL A 61 -10.15 0.31 16.12
CA VAL A 61 -9.68 -1.09 16.13
C VAL A 61 -10.76 -1.96 16.75
N SER A 62 -11.12 -3.04 16.07
CA SER A 62 -12.03 -4.05 16.58
C SER A 62 -11.25 -5.06 17.43
N GLY A 63 -11.53 -5.12 18.73
CA GLY A 63 -10.88 -6.06 19.66
C GLY A 63 -11.31 -7.52 19.49
N ALA A 64 -12.12 -7.85 18.48
CA ALA A 64 -12.68 -9.19 18.30
C ALA A 64 -11.73 -10.19 17.62
N ARG A 65 -10.62 -9.73 17.03
CA ARG A 65 -9.69 -10.56 16.26
C ARG A 65 -8.25 -10.47 16.75
N THR A 66 -7.61 -11.62 16.86
CA THR A 66 -6.16 -11.71 17.10
C THR A 66 -5.41 -11.47 15.78
N VAL A 67 -4.63 -10.39 15.73
CA VAL A 67 -3.73 -10.11 14.60
C VAL A 67 -2.46 -10.92 14.80
N SER A 68 -2.14 -11.82 13.86
CA SER A 68 -1.00 -12.74 13.97
C SER A 68 0.22 -12.33 13.14
N ASP A 69 0.03 -11.45 12.16
CA ASP A 69 1.14 -10.96 11.33
C ASP A 69 1.85 -9.80 12.04
N PRO A 70 3.19 -9.86 12.24
CA PRO A 70 3.91 -8.84 13.00
C PRO A 70 3.82 -7.42 12.44
N VAL A 71 3.70 -7.27 11.11
CA VAL A 71 3.58 -5.96 10.46
C VAL A 71 2.20 -5.36 10.73
N LEU A 72 1.17 -6.19 10.64
CA LEU A 72 -0.20 -5.80 10.93
C LEU A 72 -0.39 -5.51 12.43
N GLU A 73 0.18 -6.34 13.31
CA GLU A 73 0.13 -6.19 14.77
C GLU A 73 0.76 -4.86 15.20
N ARG A 74 1.94 -4.53 14.65
CA ARG A 74 2.62 -3.27 14.92
C ARG A 74 1.84 -2.05 14.44
N ALA A 75 1.13 -2.16 13.32
CA ALA A 75 0.23 -1.10 12.86
C ALA A 75 -0.97 -0.92 13.80
N VAL A 76 -1.57 -2.00 14.29
CA VAL A 76 -2.64 -1.95 15.30
C VAL A 76 -2.14 -1.34 16.61
N GLU A 77 -1.00 -1.80 17.13
CA GLU A 77 -0.37 -1.26 18.35
C GLU A 77 -0.18 0.26 18.24
N ALA A 78 0.32 0.74 17.09
CA ALA A 78 0.51 2.16 16.86
C ALA A 78 -0.79 2.97 16.82
N ILE A 79 -1.89 2.38 16.32
CA ILE A 79 -3.21 3.02 16.27
C ILE A 79 -3.83 3.08 17.66
N GLU A 80 -3.78 1.98 18.43
CA GLU A 80 -4.39 1.87 19.76
C GLU A 80 -3.67 2.70 20.82
N THR A 81 -2.34 2.72 20.78
CA THR A 81 -1.51 3.43 21.78
C THR A 81 -1.35 4.93 21.47
N ALA A 82 -1.94 5.40 20.37
CA ALA A 82 -1.89 6.81 20.00
C ALA A 82 -2.55 7.69 21.07
N LYS A 83 -1.88 8.78 21.47
CA LYS A 83 -2.40 9.75 22.45
C LYS A 83 -3.78 10.33 22.09
N ARG A 84 -4.14 10.31 20.82
CA ARG A 84 -5.43 10.73 20.28
C ARG A 84 -5.81 9.79 19.14
N PRO A 85 -7.11 9.46 18.96
CA PRO A 85 -7.56 8.65 17.83
C PRO A 85 -7.06 9.24 16.50
N MET A 86 -6.45 8.38 15.69
CA MET A 86 -5.76 8.76 14.45
C MET A 86 -6.74 8.88 13.30
N THR A 87 -6.58 9.88 12.43
CA THR A 87 -7.17 9.80 11.09
C THR A 87 -6.39 8.79 10.24
N PRO A 88 -6.97 8.21 9.19
CA PRO A 88 -6.23 7.39 8.22
C PRO A 88 -4.97 8.10 7.70
N LYS A 89 -5.09 9.41 7.40
CA LYS A 89 -3.94 10.24 7.01
C LYS A 89 -2.84 10.27 8.07
N SER A 90 -3.18 10.55 9.33
CA SER A 90 -2.17 10.58 10.39
C SER A 90 -1.55 9.21 10.67
N ALA A 91 -2.29 8.13 10.46
CA ALA A 91 -1.75 6.77 10.59
C ALA A 91 -0.74 6.48 9.48
N VAL A 92 -1.06 6.78 8.22
CA VAL A 92 -0.09 6.69 7.10
C VAL A 92 1.15 7.53 7.37
N GLU A 93 0.99 8.79 7.80
CA GLU A 93 2.12 9.67 8.11
C GLU A 93 2.97 9.15 9.29
N LYS A 94 2.35 8.48 10.26
CA LYS A 94 3.06 7.92 11.42
C LYS A 94 3.80 6.62 11.08
N LEU A 95 3.21 5.77 10.24
CA LEU A 95 3.66 4.39 10.01
C LEU A 95 4.60 4.24 8.82
N HIS A 96 4.62 5.17 7.86
CA HIS A 96 5.22 4.93 6.54
C HIS A 96 6.69 4.50 6.54
N LYS A 97 7.54 5.04 7.45
CA LYS A 97 8.97 4.70 7.48
C LYS A 97 9.17 3.28 8.01
N ASP A 98 8.64 3.03 9.20
CA ASP A 98 8.79 1.75 9.90
C ASP A 98 8.16 0.60 9.11
N ILE A 99 7.00 0.82 8.49
CA ILE A 99 6.35 -0.18 7.63
C ILE A 99 7.19 -0.47 6.40
N ARG A 100 7.77 0.56 5.74
CA ARG A 100 8.65 0.32 4.60
C ARG A 100 9.83 -0.56 4.98
N GLU A 101 10.49 -0.27 6.10
CA GLU A 101 11.64 -1.05 6.57
C GLU A 101 11.27 -2.50 6.86
N GLN A 102 10.13 -2.74 7.54
CA GLN A 102 9.65 -4.08 7.83
C GLN A 102 9.26 -4.86 6.57
N VAL A 103 8.53 -4.23 5.63
CA VAL A 103 8.10 -4.89 4.39
C VAL A 103 9.32 -5.24 3.54
N VAL A 104 10.31 -4.35 3.43
CA VAL A 104 11.60 -4.62 2.77
C VAL A 104 12.31 -5.81 3.43
N ALA A 105 12.44 -5.81 4.75
CA ALA A 105 13.10 -6.89 5.47
C ALA A 105 12.42 -8.24 5.21
N ARG A 106 11.09 -8.29 5.13
CA ARG A 106 10.34 -9.52 4.86
C ARG A 106 10.51 -10.04 3.45
N VAL A 107 10.50 -9.17 2.43
CA VAL A 107 10.72 -9.64 1.04
C VAL A 107 12.16 -10.11 0.82
N VAL A 108 13.12 -9.53 1.55
CA VAL A 108 14.51 -10.02 1.59
C VAL A 108 14.61 -11.35 2.31
N GLU A 109 14.01 -11.49 3.50
CA GLU A 109 14.01 -12.72 4.29
C GLU A 109 13.36 -13.90 3.53
N ARG A 110 12.33 -13.61 2.74
CA ARG A 110 11.66 -14.59 1.88
C ARG A 110 12.44 -14.94 0.62
N GLY A 111 13.53 -14.24 0.33
CA GLY A 111 14.39 -14.48 -0.83
C GLY A 111 13.79 -14.02 -2.15
N PHE A 112 12.78 -13.14 -2.15
CA PHE A 112 12.28 -12.55 -3.40
C PHE A 112 13.28 -11.57 -3.99
N VAL A 113 13.96 -10.80 -3.13
CA VAL A 113 14.96 -9.80 -3.52
C VAL A 113 16.19 -9.88 -2.61
N GLY A 114 17.33 -9.42 -3.10
CA GLY A 114 18.53 -9.17 -2.30
C GLY A 114 18.54 -7.75 -1.73
N GLU A 115 19.53 -7.42 -0.91
CA GLU A 115 19.83 -6.02 -0.54
C GLU A 115 21.26 -5.70 -0.98
N GLU A 116 21.40 -4.67 -1.81
CA GLU A 116 22.69 -4.16 -2.25
C GLU A 116 22.86 -2.70 -1.85
N LYS A 117 24.02 -2.37 -1.28
CA LYS A 117 24.38 -1.00 -0.88
C LYS A 117 25.37 -0.43 -1.89
N GLY A 118 25.11 0.79 -2.33
CA GLY A 118 25.97 1.52 -3.25
C GLY A 118 26.02 3.01 -2.93
N THR A 119 26.61 3.79 -3.83
CA THR A 119 26.64 5.25 -3.74
C THR A 119 26.36 5.90 -5.08
N VAL A 120 25.53 6.94 -5.09
CA VAL A 120 25.33 7.83 -6.25
C VAL A 120 26.36 8.95 -6.18
N LEU A 121 27.07 9.19 -7.30
CA LEU A 121 28.17 10.16 -7.42
C LEU A 121 29.30 9.99 -6.37
N GLY A 122 29.43 8.80 -5.78
CA GLY A 122 30.42 8.49 -4.74
C GLY A 122 30.14 9.09 -3.36
N LEU A 123 29.02 9.82 -3.18
CA LEU A 123 28.75 10.59 -1.96
C LEU A 123 27.40 10.26 -1.30
N PHE A 124 26.39 9.89 -2.09
CA PHE A 124 25.05 9.66 -1.56
C PHE A 124 24.78 8.16 -1.46
N PRO A 125 24.65 7.58 -0.26
CA PRO A 125 24.36 6.16 -0.12
C PRO A 125 23.04 5.84 -0.80
N THR A 126 23.00 4.70 -1.49
CA THR A 126 21.80 4.16 -2.12
C THR A 126 21.67 2.69 -1.78
N THR A 127 20.43 2.22 -1.68
CA THR A 127 20.11 0.81 -1.47
C THR A 127 19.22 0.37 -2.61
N THR A 128 19.54 -0.76 -3.22
CA THR A 128 18.76 -1.43 -4.25
C THR A 128 18.37 -2.82 -3.80
N TRP A 129 17.26 -3.31 -4.33
CA TRP A 129 16.71 -4.61 -4.00
C TRP A 129 16.55 -5.45 -5.28
N PRO A 130 17.65 -5.96 -5.84
CA PRO A 130 17.60 -6.74 -7.08
C PRO A 130 16.84 -8.04 -6.88
N THR A 131 16.08 -8.45 -7.89
CA THR A 131 15.28 -9.67 -7.86
C THR A 131 16.15 -10.92 -7.77
N LEU A 132 15.79 -11.81 -6.84
CA LEU A 132 16.38 -13.15 -6.68
C LEU A 132 15.42 -14.25 -7.16
N ASP A 133 14.13 -14.08 -6.90
CA ASP A 133 13.05 -14.97 -7.37
C ASP A 133 11.84 -14.13 -7.79
N SER A 134 11.60 -14.04 -9.11
CA SER A 134 10.47 -13.30 -9.69
C SER A 134 9.16 -14.08 -9.67
N SER A 135 9.16 -15.38 -9.35
CA SER A 135 8.01 -16.25 -9.61
C SER A 135 6.73 -15.80 -8.91
N HIS A 136 6.85 -15.21 -7.72
CA HIS A 136 5.72 -14.64 -6.99
C HIS A 136 5.21 -13.37 -7.65
N GLU A 137 6.11 -12.47 -7.99
CA GLU A 137 5.78 -11.22 -8.66
C GLU A 137 5.14 -11.46 -10.03
N ASP A 138 5.66 -12.42 -10.80
CA ASP A 138 5.13 -12.81 -12.10
C ASP A 138 3.67 -13.26 -12.01
N ARG A 139 3.32 -14.05 -10.99
CA ARG A 139 1.91 -14.46 -10.75
C ARG A 139 1.00 -13.28 -10.40
N VAL A 140 1.50 -12.33 -9.61
CA VAL A 140 0.74 -11.11 -9.27
C VAL A 140 0.56 -10.24 -10.52
N ARG A 141 1.61 -10.11 -11.34
CA ARG A 141 1.60 -9.35 -12.59
C ARG A 141 0.70 -9.98 -13.64
N GLU A 142 0.68 -11.30 -13.75
CA GLU A 142 -0.25 -12.05 -14.61
C GLU A 142 -1.70 -11.80 -14.19
N THR A 143 -1.99 -11.84 -12.88
CA THR A 143 -3.34 -11.54 -12.39
C THR A 143 -3.73 -10.09 -12.66
N LEU A 144 -2.80 -9.14 -12.50
CA LEU A 144 -3.01 -7.73 -12.86
C LEU A 144 -3.25 -7.56 -14.36
N HIS A 145 -2.55 -8.30 -15.22
CA HIS A 145 -2.77 -8.31 -16.66
C HIS A 145 -4.21 -8.71 -16.97
N SER A 146 -4.68 -9.82 -16.40
CA SER A 146 -6.03 -10.31 -16.64
C SER A 146 -7.11 -9.29 -16.25
N VAL A 147 -6.88 -8.51 -15.20
CA VAL A 147 -7.84 -7.50 -14.72
C VAL A 147 -7.76 -6.17 -15.49
N LEU A 148 -6.54 -5.71 -15.77
CA LEU A 148 -6.30 -4.37 -16.34
C LEU A 148 -6.28 -4.35 -17.86
N ILE A 149 -5.96 -5.47 -18.51
CA ILE A 149 -5.81 -5.60 -19.96
C ILE A 149 -6.91 -6.50 -20.51
N ASP A 150 -7.06 -7.72 -19.98
CA ASP A 150 -8.06 -8.67 -20.48
C ASP A 150 -9.49 -8.37 -19.98
N GLY A 151 -9.62 -7.45 -19.01
CA GLY A 151 -10.90 -6.93 -18.55
C GLY A 151 -11.66 -7.83 -17.59
N LEU A 152 -11.01 -8.82 -16.98
CA LEU A 152 -11.63 -9.64 -15.92
C LEU A 152 -11.97 -8.79 -14.70
N ASP A 153 -12.97 -9.26 -13.95
CA ASP A 153 -13.36 -8.65 -12.69
C ASP A 153 -12.38 -9.06 -11.57
N PRO A 154 -11.80 -8.09 -10.85
CA PRO A 154 -10.88 -8.38 -9.76
C PRO A 154 -11.61 -8.90 -8.52
N ASP A 155 -10.94 -9.75 -7.75
CA ASP A 155 -11.36 -10.02 -6.37
C ASP A 155 -11.07 -8.80 -5.45
N ALA A 156 -11.46 -8.89 -4.18
CA ALA A 156 -11.26 -7.80 -3.22
C ALA A 156 -9.77 -7.42 -3.03
N ARG A 157 -8.86 -8.41 -3.06
CA ARG A 157 -7.42 -8.20 -2.86
C ARG A 157 -6.79 -7.53 -4.08
N MET A 158 -7.13 -7.99 -5.27
CA MET A 158 -6.65 -7.41 -6.52
C MET A 158 -7.24 -6.02 -6.74
N SER A 159 -8.49 -5.78 -6.34
CA SER A 159 -9.08 -4.43 -6.31
C SER A 159 -8.25 -3.49 -5.43
N ALA A 160 -7.82 -3.94 -4.25
CA ALA A 160 -6.98 -3.17 -3.35
C ALA A 160 -5.60 -2.83 -3.96
N VAL A 161 -4.94 -3.82 -4.57
CA VAL A 161 -3.64 -3.61 -5.26
C VAL A 161 -3.80 -2.59 -6.40
N VAL A 162 -4.78 -2.78 -7.28
CA VAL A 162 -5.05 -1.89 -8.40
C VAL A 162 -5.35 -0.47 -7.92
N ALA A 163 -6.18 -0.33 -6.89
CA ALA A 163 -6.58 0.96 -6.37
C ALA A 163 -5.41 1.72 -5.72
N LEU A 164 -4.53 1.02 -4.98
CA LEU A 164 -3.32 1.61 -4.40
C LEU A 164 -2.30 2.01 -5.48
N LEU A 165 -2.09 1.19 -6.51
CA LEU A 165 -1.25 1.56 -7.67
C LEU A 165 -1.83 2.77 -8.41
N SER A 166 -3.15 2.84 -8.56
CA SER A 166 -3.85 3.95 -9.21
C SER A 166 -3.68 5.24 -8.39
N ALA A 167 -3.77 5.15 -7.05
CA ALA A 167 -3.63 6.29 -6.14
C ALA A 167 -2.27 7.00 -6.26
N ILE A 168 -1.20 6.27 -6.58
CA ILE A 168 0.16 6.82 -6.74
C ILE A 168 0.56 7.10 -8.20
N ASP A 169 -0.34 6.86 -9.15
CA ASP A 169 -0.12 6.87 -10.60
C ASP A 169 1.01 5.91 -11.04
N ALA A 170 0.98 4.66 -10.57
CA ALA A 170 1.99 3.64 -10.88
C ALA A 170 1.49 2.47 -11.72
N THR A 171 0.19 2.36 -12.04
CA THR A 171 -0.37 1.22 -12.79
C THR A 171 0.31 1.00 -14.14
N HIS A 172 0.56 2.08 -14.89
CA HIS A 172 1.26 2.04 -16.17
C HIS A 172 2.76 1.70 -16.07
N LYS A 173 3.34 1.71 -14.86
CA LYS A 173 4.75 1.32 -14.65
C LYS A 173 4.90 -0.19 -14.52
N VAL A 174 3.84 -0.88 -14.11
CA VAL A 174 3.77 -2.35 -14.06
C VAL A 174 3.62 -2.96 -15.46
N PHE A 175 3.11 -2.18 -16.43
CA PHE A 175 2.96 -2.63 -17.82
C PHE A 175 3.51 -1.58 -18.78
N PRO A 176 4.85 -1.42 -18.87
CA PRO A 176 5.47 -0.36 -19.67
C PRO A 176 5.16 -0.47 -21.17
N ASP A 177 4.90 -1.69 -21.67
CA ASP A 177 4.61 -1.97 -23.08
C ASP A 177 3.12 -1.88 -23.43
N ALA A 178 2.23 -1.72 -22.44
CA ALA A 178 0.79 -1.63 -22.66
C ALA A 178 0.32 -0.20 -22.98
N ASP A 179 -0.90 -0.05 -23.51
CA ASP A 179 -1.51 1.26 -23.68
C ASP A 179 -1.71 1.94 -22.30
N LYS A 180 -0.84 2.91 -22.01
CA LYS A 180 -0.85 3.69 -20.77
C LYS A 180 -2.20 4.30 -20.45
N ARG A 181 -2.94 4.81 -21.43
CA ARG A 181 -4.22 5.48 -21.20
C ARG A 181 -5.30 4.45 -20.88
N ALA A 182 -5.33 3.33 -21.60
CA ALA A 182 -6.26 2.23 -21.35
C ALA A 182 -6.07 1.65 -19.94
N VAL A 183 -4.82 1.28 -19.58
CA VAL A 183 -4.49 0.73 -18.25
C VAL A 183 -4.86 1.70 -17.13
N LYS A 184 -4.54 2.99 -17.28
CA LYS A 184 -4.90 4.01 -16.28
C LYS A 184 -6.41 4.19 -16.12
N ASN A 185 -7.17 4.14 -17.21
CA ASN A 185 -8.62 4.27 -17.15
C ASN A 185 -9.24 3.04 -16.48
N ARG A 186 -8.87 1.82 -16.91
CA ARG A 186 -9.38 0.59 -16.30
C ARG A 186 -9.06 0.52 -14.81
N ALA A 187 -7.85 0.91 -14.41
CA ALA A 187 -7.48 0.96 -13.00
C ALA A 187 -8.29 1.98 -12.20
N LYS A 188 -8.63 3.14 -12.78
CA LYS A 188 -9.52 4.12 -12.14
C LYS A 188 -10.94 3.60 -12.01
N ASP A 189 -11.45 2.91 -13.03
CA ASP A 189 -12.79 2.34 -13.01
C ASP A 189 -12.91 1.28 -11.90
N ILE A 190 -11.91 0.39 -11.78
CA ILE A 190 -11.83 -0.58 -10.68
C ILE A 190 -11.75 0.13 -9.32
N ALA A 191 -10.89 1.15 -9.22
CA ALA A 191 -10.67 1.89 -7.98
C ALA A 191 -11.90 2.73 -7.54
N GLN A 192 -12.80 3.05 -8.46
CA GLN A 192 -14.08 3.76 -8.21
C GLN A 192 -15.28 2.81 -8.12
N GLY A 193 -15.12 1.57 -8.58
CA GLY A 193 -16.17 0.55 -8.65
C GLY A 193 -16.55 -0.03 -7.30
N GLU A 194 -17.48 -0.98 -7.33
CA GLU A 194 -17.95 -1.67 -6.13
C GLU A 194 -16.90 -2.68 -5.66
N TRP A 195 -16.36 -2.49 -4.45
CA TRP A 195 -15.46 -3.45 -3.81
C TRP A 195 -16.26 -4.69 -3.41
N ALA A 196 -15.76 -5.87 -3.75
CA ALA A 196 -16.51 -7.13 -3.60
C ALA A 196 -16.98 -7.37 -2.14
N SER A 197 -18.28 -7.72 -2.01
CA SER A 197 -19.08 -8.10 -0.82
C SER A 197 -19.66 -6.97 0.07
N ASP A 198 -21.00 -6.94 0.16
CA ASP A 198 -21.79 -5.87 0.81
C ASP A 198 -21.49 -5.60 2.30
N ALA A 199 -21.01 -6.60 3.05
CA ALA A 199 -20.85 -6.50 4.50
C ALA A 199 -19.57 -5.80 4.96
N VAL A 200 -18.52 -5.79 4.14
CA VAL A 200 -17.20 -5.19 4.45
C VAL A 200 -16.92 -3.95 3.57
N ARG A 201 -17.70 -3.80 2.49
CA ARG A 201 -17.60 -2.76 1.47
C ARG A 201 -17.55 -1.35 2.03
N LYS A 202 -18.41 -0.98 2.97
CA LYS A 202 -18.45 0.41 3.48
C LYS A 202 -17.19 0.76 4.29
N ALA A 203 -16.79 -0.10 5.22
CA ALA A 203 -15.62 0.13 6.05
C ALA A 203 -14.32 0.15 5.23
N VAL A 204 -14.18 -0.79 4.29
CA VAL A 204 -13.05 -0.83 3.36
C VAL A 204 -13.06 0.39 2.43
N GLN A 205 -14.21 0.80 1.89
CA GLN A 205 -14.32 1.97 1.03
C GLN A 205 -13.94 3.26 1.77
N ASP A 206 -14.40 3.43 3.02
CA ASP A 206 -14.11 4.61 3.82
C ASP A 206 -12.61 4.68 4.17
N VAL A 207 -11.99 3.54 4.50
CA VAL A 207 -10.53 3.43 4.69
C VAL A 207 -9.78 3.70 3.38
N TYR A 208 -10.15 3.05 2.29
CA TYR A 208 -9.56 3.21 0.97
C TYR A 208 -9.59 4.68 0.51
N THR A 209 -10.76 5.32 0.58
CA THR A 209 -10.93 6.73 0.19
C THR A 209 -9.98 7.63 0.99
N ALA A 210 -9.89 7.39 2.31
CA ALA A 210 -9.06 8.19 3.18
C ALA A 210 -7.55 7.93 3.01
N VAL A 211 -7.15 6.67 2.78
CA VAL A 211 -5.76 6.28 2.47
C VAL A 211 -5.33 6.86 1.13
N THR A 212 -6.17 6.78 0.10
CA THR A 212 -5.92 7.32 -1.24
C THR A 212 -5.62 8.82 -1.16
N VAL A 213 -6.43 9.58 -0.43
CA VAL A 213 -6.18 11.00 -0.18
C VAL A 213 -4.88 11.20 0.60
N ALA A 214 -4.62 10.39 1.62
CA ALA A 214 -3.41 10.51 2.44
C ALA A 214 -2.12 10.30 1.64
N VAL A 215 -2.11 9.34 0.72
CA VAL A 215 -0.94 9.00 -0.10
C VAL A 215 -0.69 10.04 -1.20
N MET A 216 -1.74 10.67 -1.74
CA MET A 216 -1.62 11.69 -2.80
C MET A 216 -1.12 13.05 -2.32
N VAL A 217 -1.36 13.41 -1.06
CA VAL A 217 -1.06 14.77 -0.58
C VAL A 217 0.45 14.96 -0.45
N PRO A 218 1.07 15.89 -1.21
CA PRO A 218 2.46 16.25 -0.99
C PRO A 218 2.60 16.84 0.42
N VAL A 219 3.64 16.43 1.14
CA VAL A 219 4.01 17.09 2.39
C VAL A 219 4.37 18.52 2.03
N MET A 220 3.52 19.47 2.39
CA MET A 220 3.98 20.86 2.51
C MET A 220 5.03 20.84 3.61
N ALA A 221 6.30 20.82 3.23
CA ALA A 221 7.38 21.11 4.15
C ALA A 221 7.04 22.49 4.73
N GLY A 222 6.64 22.53 5.99
CA GLY A 222 6.51 23.80 6.69
C GLY A 222 7.86 24.48 6.59
N THR A 223 7.93 25.58 5.84
CA THR A 223 9.08 26.48 5.88
C THR A 223 9.11 27.10 7.27
N SER A 224 9.66 26.37 8.24
CA SER A 224 10.11 26.96 9.50
C SER A 224 11.49 27.55 9.23
N GLY A 225 11.51 28.82 8.87
CA GLY A 225 12.71 29.66 8.76
C GLY A 225 12.28 31.06 8.32
N SER A 226 12.54 32.14 9.05
CA SER A 226 13.25 32.37 10.31
C SER A 226 12.67 33.63 10.95
#